data_AF-A0A9D2ND65-F1
#
_entry.id   AF-A0A9D2ND65-F1
#
_cell.length_a   1.000
_cell.length_b   1.000
_cell.length_c   1.000
_cell.angle_alpha   90.00
_cell.angle_beta   90.00
_cell.angle_gamma   90.00
#
_symmetry.space_group_name_H-M   'P 1'
#
loop_
_entity.id
_entity.type
_entity.pdbx_description
1 polymer ?
#
loop_
_entity_poly.entity_id
_entity_poly.type
_entity_poly.pdbx_seq_one_letter_code
_entity_poly.pdbx_strand_id
1 'polypeptide(L)' 'MIFGRSDVMKVIGIRSSRASDLLKDMAEHGIIEPVCGHGKGKYRFC' A
#
# COMPACT_ATOMS: atom_id res chain seq x y z
N MET A 1 -7.32 7.94 5.90
CA MET A 1 -7.75 6.56 5.57
C MET A 1 -6.49 5.70 5.50
N ILE A 2 -6.38 4.63 6.30
CA ILE A 2 -5.17 3.78 6.36
C ILE A 2 -5.52 2.42 5.76
N PHE A 3 -4.68 1.93 4.85
CA PHE A 3 -4.87 0.65 4.17
C PHE A 3 -3.56 -0.15 4.16
N GLY A 4 -3.66 -1.45 3.96
CA GLY A 4 -2.50 -2.33 3.81
C GLY A 4 -2.55 -3.14 2.53
N ARG A 5 -1.57 -4.05 2.40
CA ARG A 5 -1.45 -4.94 1.23
C ARG A 5 -2.73 -5.75 0.95
N SER A 6 -3.39 -6.26 2.00
CA SER A 6 -4.62 -7.05 1.86
C SER A 6 -5.78 -6.25 1.28
N ASP A 7 -5.89 -4.96 1.63
CA ASP A 7 -6.90 -4.07 1.09
C ASP A 7 -6.65 -3.81 -0.40
N VAL A 8 -5.39 -3.59 -0.76
CA VAL A 8 -4.95 -3.35 -2.15
C VAL A 8 -5.18 -4.57 -3.03
N MET A 9 -4.88 -5.77 -2.53
CA MET A 9 -5.18 -7.03 -3.21
C MET A 9 -6.68 -7.19 -3.45
N LYS A 10 -7.52 -6.81 -2.50
CA LYS A 10 -8.98 -6.92 -2.59
C LYS A 10 -9.57 -5.91 -3.58
N VAL A 11 -9.06 -4.69 -3.62
CA VAL A 11 -9.55 -3.61 -4.50
C VAL A 11 -9.08 -3.78 -5.94
N ILE A 12 -7.81 -4.13 -6.13
CA ILE A 12 -7.17 -4.17 -7.47
C ILE A 12 -7.22 -5.59 -8.07
N GLY A 13 -7.46 -6.63 -7.26
CA GLY A 13 -7.59 -8.01 -7.74
C GLY A 13 -6.29 -8.63 -8.27
N ILE A 14 -5.14 -8.04 -7.92
CA ILE A 14 -3.81 -8.47 -8.38
C ILE A 14 -3.12 -9.41 -7.39
N ARG A 15 -2.28 -10.32 -7.91
CA ARG A 15 -1.45 -11.23 -7.10
C ARG A 15 -0.52 -10.46 -6.16
N SER A 16 -0.12 -11.14 -5.08
CA SER A 16 0.62 -10.57 -3.95
C SER A 16 1.95 -9.91 -4.27
N SER A 17 2.69 -10.45 -5.23
CA SER A 17 3.95 -9.88 -5.69
C SER A 17 3.73 -8.51 -6.31
N ARG A 18 2.83 -8.42 -7.30
CA ARG A 18 2.52 -7.18 -8.02
C ARG A 18 1.93 -6.09 -7.13
N ALA A 19 1.16 -6.46 -6.10
CA ALA A 19 0.65 -5.50 -5.13
C ALA A 19 1.76 -4.82 -4.32
N SER A 20 2.84 -5.54 -4.01
CA SER A 20 3.96 -4.99 -3.25
C SER A 20 4.80 -4.04 -4.11
N ASP A 21 5.01 -4.37 -5.38
CA ASP A 21 5.72 -3.51 -6.33
C ASP A 21 4.94 -2.23 -6.61
N LEU A 22 3.63 -2.33 -6.82
CA LEU A 22 2.75 -1.17 -7.01
C LEU A 22 2.76 -0.22 -5.79
N LEU A 23 2.75 -0.77 -4.57
CA LEU A 23 2.81 0.05 -3.36
C LEU A 23 4.14 0.77 -3.21
N LYS A 24 5.25 0.15 -3.63
CA LYS A 24 6.55 0.83 -3.68
C LYS A 24 6.51 1.98 -4.69
N ASP A 25 6.04 1.72 -5.90
CA ASP A 25 5.96 2.71 -6.97
C ASP A 25 5.11 3.92 -6.55
N MET A 26 3.95 3.68 -5.95
CA MET A 26 3.09 4.74 -5.41
C MET A 26 3.75 5.53 -4.28
N ALA A 27 4.55 4.87 -3.44
CA ALA A 27 5.28 5.54 -2.36
C ALA A 27 6.46 6.36 -2.89
N GLU A 28 7.18 5.86 -3.89
CA GLU A 28 8.26 6.57 -4.60
C GLU A 28 7.73 7.80 -5.33
N HIS A 29 6.55 7.69 -5.94
CA HIS A 29 5.85 8.82 -6.56
C HIS A 29 5.14 9.76 -5.56
N GLY A 30 5.21 9.47 -4.25
CA GLY A 30 4.62 10.30 -3.20
C GLY A 30 3.08 10.31 -3.15
N ILE A 31 2.42 9.39 -3.85
CA ILE A 31 0.96 9.23 -3.83
C ILE A 31 0.51 8.69 -2.47
N ILE A 32 1.34 7.84 -1.86
CA ILE A 32 1.08 7.22 -0.56
C ILE A 32 2.29 7.35 0.34
N GLU A 33 2.07 7.31 1.64
CA GLU A 33 3.13 7.34 2.63
C GLU A 33 2.96 6.20 3.65
N PRO A 34 4.08 5.59 4.10
CA PRO A 34 4.04 4.56 5.12
C PRO A 34 3.61 5.16 6.47
N VAL A 35 2.75 4.45 7.19
CA VAL A 35 2.23 4.90 8.48
C VAL A 35 2.81 4.07 9.61
N CYS A 36 3.56 4.72 10.49
CA CYS A 36 4.04 4.11 11.73
C CYS A 36 2.91 3.99 12.78
N GLY A 37 3.00 3.00 13.67
CA GLY A 37 2.05 2.81 14.78
C GLY A 37 0.77 2.02 14.45
N HIS A 38 0.57 1.63 13.18
CA HIS A 38 -0.62 0.85 12.75
C HIS A 38 -0.30 -0.60 12.33
N GLY A 39 0.90 -1.07 12.66
CA GLY A 39 1.44 -2.34 12.21
C GLY A 39 2.24 -2.22 10.90
N LYS A 40 2.98 -3.27 10.55
CA LYS A 40 3.87 -3.28 9.38
C LYS A 40 3.05 -3.21 8.07
N GLY A 41 3.55 -2.42 7.11
CA GLY A 41 3.00 -2.37 5.75
C GLY A 41 1.63 -1.69 5.66
N LYS A 42 1.41 -0.67 6.50
CA LYS A 42 0.26 0.24 6.42
C LYS A 42 0.66 1.53 5.72
N TYR A 43 -0.26 2.03 4.91
CA TYR A 43 -0.09 3.22 4.08
C TYR A 43 -1.32 4.13 4.23
N ARG A 44 -1.12 5.42 3.98
CA ARG A 44 -2.21 6.38 3.76
C ARG A 44 -1.94 7.13 2.46
N PHE A 45 -2.98 7.62 1.84
CA PHE A 45 -2.84 8.60 0.76
C PHE A 45 -2.40 9.93 1.37
N CYS A 46 -1.41 10.56 0.76
CA CYS A 46 -0.96 11.92 1.08
C CYS A 46 -2.05 12.94 0.73
#